data_AF-A0A0Q6G575-F1
#
_entry.id   AF-A0A0Q6G575-F1
#
_cell.length_a   1.000
_cell.length_b   1.000
_cell.length_c   1.000
_cell.angle_alpha   90.00
_cell.angle_beta   90.00
_cell.angle_gamma   90.00
#
_symmetry.space_group_name_H-M   'P 1'
#
loop_
_entity.id
_entity.type
_entity.pdbx_description
1 polymer ?
#
loop_
_entity_poly.entity_id
_entity_poly.type
_entity_poly.pdbx_seq_one_letter_code
_entity_poly.pdbx_strand_id
1 'polypeptide(L)'
;MANRFASILREQASHWSEQVERYRPSQTNLPSKVSAAQSLRTEKLAEIAHVRGTIEGGTVTDPIAIGILTAAVTELEAEVDALVAEIAKLSSWFEVVNRNIEVWEQGVERLLNLATELEA
;
A
#
# COMPACT_ATOMS: atom_id res chain seq x y z
N MET A 1 -3.61 -43.33 -16.10
CA MET A 1 -2.50 -42.41 -15.77
C MET A 1 -2.94 -40.95 -15.89
N ALA A 2 -3.69 -40.58 -16.95
CA ALA A 2 -4.26 -39.24 -17.16
C ALA A 2 -5.07 -38.69 -15.96
N ASN A 3 -5.98 -39.48 -15.36
CA ASN A 3 -6.76 -39.05 -14.18
C ASN A 3 -5.90 -38.65 -12.97
N ARG A 4 -4.70 -39.24 -12.81
CA ARG A 4 -3.78 -38.87 -11.73
C ARG A 4 -3.15 -37.51 -11.98
N PHE A 5 -2.78 -37.21 -13.23
CA PHE A 5 -2.24 -35.90 -13.60
C PHE A 5 -3.30 -34.80 -13.52
N ALA A 6 -4.51 -35.04 -14.01
CA ALA A 6 -5.62 -34.09 -13.87
C ALA A 6 -5.93 -33.77 -12.39
N SER A 7 -5.89 -34.78 -11.52
CA SER A 7 -6.05 -34.56 -10.07
C SER A 7 -4.96 -33.67 -9.47
N ILE A 8 -3.69 -33.88 -9.83
CA ILE A 8 -2.57 -33.05 -9.34
C ILE A 8 -2.71 -31.60 -9.80
N LEU A 9 -3.11 -31.37 -11.06
CA LEU A 9 -3.32 -30.02 -11.57
C LEU A 9 -4.45 -29.30 -10.83
N ARG A 10 -5.55 -30.00 -10.52
CA ARG A 10 -6.65 -29.44 -9.72
C ARG A 10 -6.25 -29.13 -8.28
N GLU A 11 -5.45 -29.99 -7.67
CA GLU A 11 -4.90 -29.75 -6.33
C GLU A 11 -4.01 -28.50 -6.32
N GLN A 12 -3.12 -28.36 -7.32
CA GLN A 12 -2.29 -27.17 -7.46
C GLN A 12 -3.12 -25.90 -7.72
N ALA A 13 -4.18 -26.00 -8.54
CA ALA A 13 -5.11 -24.91 -8.76
C ALA A 13 -5.81 -24.49 -7.47
N SER A 14 -6.29 -25.47 -6.68
CA SER A 14 -6.88 -25.20 -5.35
C SER A 14 -5.91 -24.45 -4.44
N HIS A 15 -4.65 -24.87 -4.40
CA HIS A 15 -3.63 -24.20 -3.60
C HIS A 15 -3.39 -22.75 -4.04
N TRP A 16 -3.37 -22.47 -5.35
CA TRP A 16 -3.23 -21.10 -5.86
C TRP A 16 -4.48 -20.26 -5.61
N SER A 17 -5.68 -20.83 -5.71
CA SER A 17 -6.92 -20.17 -5.30
C SER A 17 -6.89 -19.79 -3.82
N GLU A 18 -6.40 -20.65 -2.94
CA GLU A 18 -6.21 -20.33 -1.52
C GLU A 18 -5.22 -19.17 -1.30
N GLN A 19 -4.14 -19.10 -2.07
CA GLN A 19 -3.23 -17.95 -2.01
C GLN A 19 -3.94 -16.66 -2.44
N VAL A 20 -4.71 -16.67 -3.52
CA VAL A 20 -5.50 -15.52 -3.97
C VAL A 20 -6.42 -15.02 -2.84
N GLU A 21 -7.20 -15.91 -2.23
CA GLU A 21 -8.08 -15.55 -1.11
C GLU A 21 -7.31 -15.00 0.09
N ARG A 22 -6.13 -15.56 0.38
CA ARG A 22 -5.28 -15.08 1.48
C ARG A 22 -4.79 -13.64 1.26
N TYR A 23 -4.49 -13.26 0.02
CA TYR A 23 -3.95 -11.94 -0.30
C TYR A 23 -5.03 -10.91 -0.70
N ARG A 24 -6.24 -11.34 -1.02
CA ARG A 24 -7.38 -10.47 -1.38
C ARG A 24 -7.67 -9.37 -0.34
N PRO A 25 -7.59 -9.60 0.99
CA PRO A 25 -7.73 -8.53 1.97
C PRO A 25 -6.63 -7.46 1.87
N SER A 26 -5.41 -7.83 1.48
CA SER A 26 -4.32 -6.85 1.31
C SER A 26 -4.56 -6.00 0.06
N GLN A 27 -5.03 -6.61 -1.02
CA GLN A 27 -5.43 -5.92 -2.25
C GLN A 27 -6.55 -4.90 -1.99
N THR A 28 -7.53 -5.19 -1.14
CA THR A 28 -8.62 -4.25 -0.84
C THR A 28 -8.23 -3.17 0.17
N ASN A 29 -7.39 -3.50 1.16
CA ASN A 29 -7.08 -2.58 2.27
C ASN A 29 -5.87 -1.67 2.02
N LEU A 30 -4.91 -2.06 1.18
CA LEU A 30 -3.73 -1.23 0.94
C LEU A 30 -4.06 0.13 0.29
N PRO A 31 -4.95 0.22 -0.71
CA PRO A 31 -5.34 1.50 -1.29
C PRO A 31 -5.93 2.47 -0.26
N SER A 32 -6.77 1.97 0.67
CA SER A 32 -7.36 2.82 1.71
C SER A 32 -6.31 3.30 2.72
N LYS A 33 -5.33 2.47 3.07
CA LYS A 33 -4.18 2.88 3.90
C LYS A 33 -3.32 3.95 3.22
N VAL A 34 -3.05 3.79 1.92
CA VAL A 34 -2.33 4.81 1.13
C VAL A 34 -3.10 6.13 1.14
N SER A 35 -4.41 6.08 0.88
CA SER A 35 -5.27 7.27 0.90
C SER A 35 -5.31 7.95 2.27
N ALA A 36 -5.38 7.18 3.36
CA ALA A 36 -5.33 7.72 4.72
C ALA A 36 -3.99 8.41 5.01
N ALA A 37 -2.87 7.78 4.63
CA ALA A 37 -1.53 8.38 4.80
C ALA A 37 -1.34 9.65 3.95
N GLN A 38 -1.88 9.68 2.72
CA GLN A 38 -1.89 10.88 1.88
C GLN A 38 -2.70 12.02 2.47
N SER A 39 -3.84 11.70 3.09
CA SER A 39 -4.71 12.68 3.75
C SER A 39 -3.99 13.30 4.95
N LEU A 40 -3.39 12.47 5.80
CA LEU A 40 -2.60 12.93 6.95
C LEU A 40 -1.38 13.77 6.51
N ARG A 41 -0.68 13.35 5.45
CA ARG A 41 0.42 14.16 4.89
C ARG A 41 -0.05 15.55 4.44
N THR A 42 -1.23 15.63 3.83
CA THR A 42 -1.79 16.91 3.37
C THR A 42 -2.15 17.82 4.53
N GLU A 43 -2.73 17.25 5.61
CA GLU A 43 -3.01 17.97 6.85
C GLU A 43 -1.72 18.54 7.47
N LYS A 44 -0.66 17.72 7.56
CA LYS A 44 0.64 18.15 8.11
C LYS A 44 1.31 19.23 7.27
N LEU A 45 1.21 19.16 5.95
CA LEU A 45 1.69 20.23 5.07
C LEU A 45 0.92 21.55 5.26
N ALA A 46 -0.40 21.47 5.48
CA ALA A 46 -1.20 22.65 5.78
C ALA A 46 -0.82 23.26 7.15
N GLU A 47 -0.55 22.41 8.15
CA GLU A 47 -0.06 22.83 9.47
C GLU A 47 1.30 23.54 9.36
N ILE A 48 2.26 22.96 8.62
CA ILE A 48 3.56 23.60 8.33
C ILE A 48 3.37 24.97 7.67
N ALA A 49 2.52 25.05 6.65
CA ALA A 49 2.27 26.30 5.94
C ALA A 49 1.66 27.36 6.87
N HIS A 50 0.75 26.96 7.76
CA HIS A 50 0.15 27.85 8.74
C HIS A 50 1.17 28.38 9.75
N VAL A 51 2.02 27.50 10.31
CA VAL A 51 3.06 27.89 11.27
C VAL A 51 4.10 28.81 10.61
N ARG A 52 4.55 28.48 9.39
CA ARG A 52 5.45 29.35 8.61
C ARG A 52 4.83 30.71 8.35
N GLY A 53 3.57 30.76 7.91
CA GLY A 53 2.86 32.01 7.71
C GLY A 53 2.74 32.86 8.97
N THR A 54 2.64 32.24 10.14
CA THR A 54 2.63 32.93 11.44
C THR A 54 3.99 33.57 11.75
N ILE A 55 5.09 32.85 11.51
CA ILE A 55 6.46 33.36 11.70
C ILE A 55 6.75 34.51 10.71
N GLU A 56 6.50 34.27 9.42
CA GLU A 56 6.83 35.20 8.33
C GLU A 56 5.92 36.44 8.32
N GLY A 57 4.67 36.30 8.77
CA GLY A 57 3.72 37.39 8.90
C GLY A 57 4.07 38.39 10.01
N GLY A 58 5.09 38.13 10.82
CA GLY A 58 5.55 39.02 11.88
C GLY A 58 4.56 39.18 13.04
N THR A 59 3.56 38.29 13.14
CA THR A 59 2.60 38.27 14.27
C THR A 59 3.28 37.77 15.54
N VAL A 60 4.33 36.97 15.40
CA VAL A 60 5.22 36.55 16.47
C VAL A 60 6.56 37.24 16.32
N THR A 61 6.92 38.08 17.29
CA THR A 61 8.14 38.89 17.26
C THR A 61 9.14 38.50 18.36
N ASP A 62 8.69 37.71 19.34
CA ASP A 62 9.55 37.21 20.41
C ASP A 62 10.50 36.10 19.87
N PRO A 63 11.82 36.25 20.01
CA PRO A 63 12.78 35.29 19.48
C PRO A 63 12.65 33.88 20.06
N ILE A 64 12.19 33.74 21.32
CA ILE A 64 12.00 32.43 21.95
C ILE A 64 10.79 31.73 21.30
N ALA A 65 9.68 32.45 21.14
CA ALA A 65 8.50 31.94 20.45
C ALA A 65 8.81 31.56 18.99
N ILE A 66 9.57 32.38 18.26
CA ILE A 66 10.05 32.04 16.91
C ILE A 66 10.87 30.76 16.92
N GLY A 67 11.79 30.59 17.89
CA GLY A 67 12.59 29.37 18.05
C GLY A 67 11.73 28.13 18.27
N ILE A 68 10.72 28.21 19.14
CA ILE A 68 9.78 27.11 19.42
C ILE A 68 8.99 26.74 18.15
N LEU A 69 8.42 27.72 17.45
CA LEU A 69 7.65 27.47 16.23
C LEU A 69 8.52 26.92 15.10
N THR A 70 9.78 27.36 15.00
CA THR A 70 10.75 26.82 14.04
C THR A 70 11.05 25.35 14.33
N ALA A 71 11.25 24.99 15.60
CA ALA A 71 11.44 23.59 15.99
C ALA A 71 10.21 22.74 15.68
N ALA A 72 9.00 23.25 15.92
CA ALA A 72 7.76 22.56 15.56
C ALA A 72 7.63 22.32 14.04
N VAL A 73 8.01 23.30 13.20
CA VAL A 73 8.07 23.11 11.74
C VAL A 73 9.03 21.98 11.38
N THR A 74 10.22 21.94 11.97
CA THR A 74 11.20 20.87 11.72
C THR A 74 10.66 19.48 12.11
N GLU A 75 9.93 19.37 13.22
CA GLU A 75 9.29 18.11 13.63
C GLU A 75 8.20 17.68 12.64
N LEU A 76 7.32 18.60 12.24
CA LEU A 76 6.28 18.32 11.25
C LEU A 76 6.86 17.93 9.88
N GLU A 77 7.98 18.54 9.46
CA GLU A 77 8.67 18.17 8.23
C GLU A 77 9.21 16.73 8.31
N ALA A 78 9.78 16.34 9.45
CA ALA A 78 10.22 14.97 9.67
C ALA A 78 9.05 13.97 9.65
N GLU A 79 7.89 14.33 10.21
CA GLU A 79 6.66 13.52 10.10
C GLU A 79 6.19 13.38 8.64
N VAL A 80 6.24 14.47 7.86
CA VAL A 80 5.90 14.44 6.43
C VAL A 80 6.83 13.51 5.66
N ASP A 81 8.13 13.57 5.92
CA ASP A 81 9.12 12.68 5.29
C ASP A 81 8.86 11.20 5.63
N ALA A 82 8.53 10.91 6.90
CA ALA A 82 8.15 9.57 7.32
C ALA A 82 6.88 9.08 6.61
N LEU A 83 5.87 9.94 6.45
CA LEU A 83 4.65 9.63 5.71
C LEU A 83 4.92 9.38 4.23
N VAL A 84 5.82 10.14 3.59
CA VAL A 84 6.24 9.92 2.20
C VAL A 84 6.86 8.52 2.05
N ALA A 85 7.75 8.15 2.96
CA ALA A 85 8.38 6.82 2.95
C ALA A 85 7.35 5.70 3.14
N GLU A 86 6.40 5.85 4.06
CA GLU A 86 5.36 4.85 4.31
C GLU A 86 4.39 4.72 3.10
N ILE A 87 3.99 5.84 2.48
CA ILE A 87 3.18 5.83 1.25
C ILE A 87 3.88 5.05 0.14
N ALA A 88 5.18 5.29 -0.06
CA ALA A 88 5.96 4.59 -1.07
C ALA A 88 6.02 3.08 -0.80
N LYS A 89 6.26 2.69 0.46
CA LYS A 89 6.28 1.29 0.89
C LYS A 89 4.93 0.60 0.70
N LEU A 90 3.83 1.22 1.13
CA LEU A 90 2.48 0.66 0.98
C LEU A 90 2.09 0.51 -0.51
N SER A 91 2.43 1.51 -1.33
CA SER A 91 2.18 1.48 -2.77
C SER A 91 2.97 0.36 -3.46
N SER A 92 4.26 0.21 -3.13
CA SER A 92 5.08 -0.88 -3.65
C SER A 92 4.55 -2.25 -3.21
N TRP A 93 4.12 -2.39 -1.96
CA TRP A 93 3.52 -3.63 -1.49
C TRP A 93 2.22 -3.95 -2.22
N PHE A 94 1.38 -2.95 -2.49
CA PHE A 94 0.15 -3.11 -3.26
C PHE A 94 0.41 -3.61 -4.68
N GLU A 95 1.42 -3.06 -5.37
CA GLU A 95 1.82 -3.53 -6.70
C GLU A 95 2.25 -4.99 -6.69
N VAL A 96 3.06 -5.40 -5.70
CA VAL A 96 3.50 -6.79 -5.55
C VAL A 96 2.31 -7.72 -5.28
N VAL A 97 1.41 -7.33 -4.38
CA VAL A 97 0.21 -8.13 -4.05
C VAL A 97 -0.68 -8.30 -5.29
N ASN A 98 -0.96 -7.21 -6.01
CA ASN A 98 -1.77 -7.27 -7.22
C ASN A 98 -1.16 -8.17 -8.28
N ARG A 99 0.15 -8.04 -8.53
CA ARG A 99 0.84 -8.86 -9.52
C ARG A 99 0.80 -10.34 -9.14
N ASN A 100 1.00 -10.67 -7.86
CA ASN A 100 0.94 -12.06 -7.40
C ASN A 100 -0.47 -12.64 -7.55
N ILE A 101 -1.51 -11.88 -7.20
CA ILE A 101 -2.90 -12.30 -7.39
C ILE A 101 -3.18 -12.57 -8.86
N GLU A 102 -2.82 -11.64 -9.76
CA GLU A 102 -2.99 -11.81 -11.20
C GLU A 102 -2.31 -13.09 -11.72
N VAL A 103 -1.05 -13.34 -11.31
CA VAL A 103 -0.31 -14.54 -11.70
C VAL A 103 -1.00 -15.82 -11.21
N TRP A 104 -1.47 -15.84 -9.96
CA TRP A 104 -2.16 -17.02 -9.43
C TRP A 104 -3.52 -17.23 -10.09
N GLU A 105 -4.32 -16.18 -10.33
CA GLU A 105 -5.62 -16.29 -11.00
C GLU A 105 -5.48 -16.83 -12.43
N GLN A 106 -4.57 -16.27 -13.24
CA GLN A 106 -4.26 -16.79 -14.58
C GLN A 106 -3.72 -18.23 -14.52
N GLY A 107 -2.93 -18.51 -13.50
CA GLY A 107 -2.38 -19.82 -13.23
C GLY A 107 -3.46 -20.87 -12.95
N VAL A 108 -4.42 -20.54 -12.10
CA VAL A 108 -5.58 -21.39 -11.77
C VAL A 108 -6.37 -21.71 -13.03
N GLU A 109 -6.70 -20.70 -13.84
CA GLU A 109 -7.45 -20.89 -15.09
C GLU A 109 -6.73 -21.88 -16.02
N ARG A 110 -5.42 -21.68 -16.25
CA ARG A 110 -4.62 -22.57 -17.10
C ARG A 110 -4.56 -24.00 -16.57
N LEU A 111 -4.38 -24.18 -15.27
CA LEU A 111 -4.31 -25.51 -14.64
C LEU A 111 -5.64 -26.26 -14.77
N LEU A 112 -6.77 -25.57 -14.60
CA LEU A 112 -8.11 -26.16 -14.73
C LEU A 112 -8.44 -26.53 -16.18
N ASN A 113 -8.05 -25.68 -17.15
CA ASN A 113 -8.21 -25.99 -18.57
C ASN A 113 -7.39 -27.23 -18.95
N LEU A 114 -6.11 -27.29 -18.57
CA LEU A 114 -5.26 -28.45 -18.84
C LEU A 114 -5.78 -29.73 -18.16
N ALA A 115 -6.29 -29.63 -16.93
CA ALA A 115 -6.89 -30.78 -16.25
C ALA A 115 -8.12 -31.31 -17.00
N THR A 116 -8.91 -30.42 -17.59
CA THR A 116 -10.09 -30.77 -18.39
C THR A 116 -9.68 -31.42 -19.72
N GLU A 117 -8.66 -30.88 -20.40
CA GLU A 117 -8.11 -31.45 -21.64
C GLU A 117 -7.52 -32.86 -21.43
N LEU A 118 -6.93 -33.14 -20.26
CA LEU A 118 -6.37 -34.47 -19.95
C LEU A 118 -7.44 -35.53 -19.67
N GLU A 119 -8.68 -35.13 -19.41
CA GLU A 119 -9.81 -36.03 -19.14
C GLU A 119 -10.74 -36.24 -20.32
N ALA A 120 -10.67 -35.35 -21.32
CA ALA A 120 -11.35 -35.46 -22.61
C ALA A 120 -10.70 -36.53 -23.49
#